data_AF-A0A9N9S5I9-F1
#
_entry.id   AF-A0A9N9S5I9-F1
#
_cell.length_a   1.000
_cell.length_b   1.000
_cell.length_c   1.000
_cell.angle_alpha   90.00
_cell.angle_beta   90.00
_cell.angle_gamma   90.00
#
_symmetry.space_group_name_H-M   'P 1'
#
loop_
_entity.id
_entity.type
_entity.pdbx_description
1 polymer ?
#
loop_
_entity_poly.entity_id
_entity_poly.type
_entity_poly.pdbx_seq_one_letter_code
_entity_poly.pdbx_strand_id
1 'polypeptide(L)'
;MKYFFAAVFQFQLHRAMCIASGEFDPVNPSKPLHKCSIYRHPEAGNILKKLMSRGASQSWQQAIQEVLGEGRLDGSAVREYFRPLEEWLRNENLRNQEFVGWVYDGDYCKKSIETANLQVFGGFYNAGSYASINTKVLFITVLTYVYKSLLFV
;
A
#
# COMPACT_ATOMS: atom_id res chain seq x y z
N MET A 1 4.11 11.66 0.79
CA MET A 1 3.90 10.65 1.86
C MET A 1 3.31 11.17 3.16
N LYS A 2 3.56 12.43 3.58
CA LYS A 2 2.94 13.02 4.80
C LYS A 2 1.42 12.81 4.87
N TYR A 3 0.70 13.08 3.77
CA TYR A 3 -0.76 12.95 3.72
C TYR A 3 -1.24 11.51 3.87
N PHE A 4 -0.55 10.56 3.22
CA PHE A 4 -0.87 9.14 3.33
C PHE A 4 -0.71 8.64 4.77
N PHE A 5 0.42 8.97 5.40
CA PHE A 5 0.67 8.64 6.81
C PHE A 5 -0.41 9.24 7.71
N ALA A 6 -0.67 10.55 7.58
CA ALA A 6 -1.65 11.25 8.40
C ALA A 6 -3.06 10.66 8.22
N ALA A 7 -3.45 10.33 6.99
CA ALA A 7 -4.75 9.75 6.69
C ALA A 7 -4.96 8.42 7.42
N VAL A 8 -3.98 7.51 7.42
CA VAL A 8 -4.13 6.22 8.11
C VAL A 8 -4.00 6.39 9.63
N PHE A 9 -3.01 7.18 10.08
CA PHE A 9 -2.75 7.37 11.50
C PHE A 9 -3.89 8.08 12.24
N GLN A 10 -4.59 9.01 11.58
CA GLN A 10 -5.77 9.68 12.13
C GLN A 10 -6.82 8.68 12.61
N PHE A 11 -7.16 7.67 11.80
CA PHE A 11 -8.15 6.66 12.19
C PHE A 11 -7.62 5.72 13.27
N GLN A 12 -6.34 5.35 13.22
CA GLN A 12 -5.70 4.53 14.26
C GLN A 12 -5.74 5.22 15.64
N LEU A 13 -5.39 6.51 15.69
CA LEU A 13 -5.44 7.30 16.92
C LEU A 13 -6.90 7.52 17.38
N HIS A 14 -7.81 7.85 16.46
CA HIS A 14 -9.23 8.03 16.78
C HIS A 14 -9.84 6.76 17.37
N ARG A 15 -9.59 5.60 16.77
CA ARG A 15 -10.01 4.28 17.27
C ARG A 15 -9.55 4.05 18.70
N ALA A 16 -8.28 4.27 19.00
CA ALA A 16 -7.76 4.08 20.36
C ALA A 16 -8.42 5.02 21.38
N MET A 17 -8.61 6.29 21.03
CA MET A 17 -9.30 7.26 21.90
C MET A 17 -10.77 6.87 22.13
N CYS A 18 -11.45 6.34 21.10
CA CYS A 18 -12.84 5.90 21.19
C CYS A 18 -13.00 4.63 22.04
N ILE A 19 -12.07 3.68 21.95
CA ILE A 19 -12.02 2.51 22.83
C ILE A 19 -11.82 2.97 24.28
N ALA A 20 -10.87 3.86 24.52
CA ALA A 20 -10.59 4.38 25.86
C ALA A 20 -11.73 5.19 26.46
N SER A 21 -12.54 5.86 25.62
CA SER A 21 -13.74 6.59 26.02
C SER A 21 -14.95 5.67 26.28
N GLY A 22 -14.88 4.39 25.88
CA GLY A 22 -16.01 3.46 25.95
C GLY A 22 -17.13 3.76 24.93
N GLU A 23 -16.88 4.65 23.97
CA GLU A 23 -17.82 5.09 22.92
C GLU A 23 -17.78 4.17 21.69
N PHE A 24 -16.74 3.35 21.57
CA PHE A 24 -16.58 2.39 20.49
C PHE A 24 -16.30 0.98 21.03
N ASP A 25 -16.99 -0.01 20.46
CA ASP A 25 -16.77 -1.42 20.72
C ASP A 25 -16.89 -2.20 19.40
N PRO A 26 -15.84 -2.91 18.96
CA PRO A 26 -15.84 -3.68 17.71
C PRO A 26 -16.95 -4.73 17.62
N VAL A 27 -17.38 -5.26 18.77
CA VAL A 27 -18.36 -6.35 18.88
C VAL A 27 -19.78 -5.79 18.94
N ASN A 28 -19.97 -4.58 19.46
CA ASN A 28 -21.29 -3.99 19.67
C ASN A 28 -21.70 -3.08 18.49
N PRO A 29 -22.70 -3.48 17.68
CA PRO A 29 -23.16 -2.68 16.54
C PRO A 29 -23.81 -1.35 16.94
N SER A 30 -24.26 -1.20 18.19
CA SER A 30 -24.81 0.06 18.71
C SER A 30 -23.74 1.15 18.93
N LYS A 31 -22.46 0.77 18.97
CA LYS A 31 -21.32 1.68 19.20
C LYS A 31 -20.32 1.62 18.03
N PRO A 32 -20.69 2.07 16.82
CA PRO A 32 -19.78 2.02 15.68
C PRO A 32 -18.78 3.18 15.71
N LEU A 33 -17.59 2.96 15.14
CA LEU A 33 -16.48 3.90 15.21
C LEU A 33 -16.82 5.28 14.60
N HIS A 34 -17.58 5.32 13.50
CA HIS A 34 -17.97 6.57 12.85
C HIS A 34 -18.97 7.44 13.63
N LYS A 35 -19.57 6.91 14.72
CA LYS A 35 -20.44 7.69 15.63
C LYS A 35 -19.76 8.11 16.93
N CYS A 36 -18.54 7.65 17.17
CA CYS A 36 -17.82 7.93 18.40
C CYS A 36 -17.61 9.44 18.60
N SER A 37 -17.82 9.92 19.83
CA SER A 37 -17.46 11.26 20.25
C SER A 37 -16.48 11.22 21.42
N ILE A 38 -15.28 11.77 21.22
CA ILE A 38 -14.25 11.90 22.28
C ILE A 38 -14.48 13.12 23.20
N TYR A 39 -15.59 13.84 23.01
CA TYR A 39 -15.89 15.05 23.79
C TYR A 39 -16.14 14.69 25.26
N ARG A 40 -15.55 15.46 26.19
CA ARG A 40 -15.63 15.26 27.65
C ARG A 40 -15.12 13.91 28.18
N HIS A 41 -14.26 13.23 27.44
CA HIS A 41 -13.60 11.99 27.89
C HIS A 41 -12.13 12.25 28.22
N PRO A 42 -11.75 12.38 29.51
CA PRO A 42 -10.37 12.62 29.91
C PRO A 42 -9.44 11.45 29.54
N GLU A 43 -9.95 10.23 29.41
CA GLU A 43 -9.22 9.03 28.99
C GLU A 43 -8.64 9.20 27.58
N ALA A 44 -9.44 9.71 26.63
CA ALA A 44 -8.96 10.07 25.29
C ALA A 44 -7.90 11.17 25.34
N GLY A 45 -8.11 12.19 26.18
CA GLY A 45 -7.14 13.27 26.38
C GLY A 45 -5.79 12.78 26.90
N ASN A 46 -5.79 11.77 27.79
CA ASN A 46 -4.56 11.18 28.33
C ASN A 46 -3.73 10.46 27.25
N ILE A 47 -4.39 9.77 26.31
CA ILE A 47 -3.73 9.15 25.15
C ILE A 47 -3.04 10.22 24.30
N LEU A 48 -3.78 11.26 23.92
CA LEU A 48 -3.26 12.33 23.08
C LEU A 48 -2.11 13.08 23.78
N LYS A 49 -2.27 13.40 25.07
CA LYS A 49 -1.23 14.04 25.89
C LYS A 49 0.05 13.20 25.93
N LYS A 50 -0.07 11.89 26.19
CA LYS A 50 1.09 10.98 26.25
C LYS A 50 1.84 10.97 24.92
N LEU A 51 1.11 10.85 23.81
CA LEU A 51 1.69 10.88 22.46
C LEU A 51 2.38 12.21 22.15
N MET A 52 1.69 13.32 22.34
CA MET A 52 2.20 14.65 21.99
C MET A 52 3.37 15.08 22.89
N SER A 53 3.42 14.63 24.15
CA SER A 53 4.51 14.94 25.09
C SER A 53 5.87 14.44 24.62
N ARG A 54 5.93 13.41 23.77
CA ARG A 54 7.18 12.90 23.19
C ARG A 54 7.76 13.83 22.13
N GLY A 55 6.94 14.61 21.44
CA GLY A 55 7.37 15.47 20.34
C GLY A 55 8.26 14.72 19.34
N ALA A 56 9.44 15.28 19.05
CA ALA A 56 10.45 14.68 18.18
C ALA A 56 11.61 14.00 18.96
N SER A 57 11.47 13.77 20.27
CA SER A 57 12.55 13.22 21.11
C SER A 57 12.84 11.74 20.86
N GLN A 58 11.90 11.01 20.26
CA GLN A 58 12.02 9.58 19.94
C GLN A 58 11.41 9.29 18.57
N SER A 59 11.71 8.09 18.02
CA SER A 59 11.14 7.67 16.74
C SER A 59 9.62 7.58 16.82
N TRP A 60 8.95 7.89 15.70
CA TRP A 60 7.49 7.86 15.63
C TRP A 60 6.94 6.45 15.94
N GLN A 61 7.62 5.38 15.52
CA GLN A 61 7.20 4.00 15.83
C GLN A 61 7.21 3.72 17.34
N GLN A 62 8.26 4.15 18.04
CA GLN A 62 8.35 3.99 19.50
C GLN A 62 7.28 4.80 20.22
N ALA A 63 7.05 6.05 19.80
CA ALA A 63 6.00 6.89 20.37
C ALA A 63 4.60 6.27 20.22
N ILE A 64 4.28 5.72 19.05
CA ILE A 64 2.99 5.06 18.81
C ILE A 64 2.92 3.73 19.59
N GLN A 65 3.98 2.92 19.60
CA GLN A 65 4.03 1.66 20.36
C GLN A 65 3.76 1.86 21.85
N GLU A 66 4.37 2.88 22.46
CA GLU A 66 4.19 3.20 23.89
C GLU A 66 2.76 3.63 24.26
N VAL A 67 2.04 4.22 23.31
CA VAL A 67 0.73 4.84 23.55
C VAL A 67 -0.40 3.93 23.11
N LEU A 68 -0.28 3.31 21.94
CA LEU A 68 -1.32 2.51 21.29
C LEU A 68 -1.08 1.00 21.41
N GLY A 69 0.10 0.58 21.88
CA GLY A 69 0.49 -0.84 21.95
C GLY A 69 0.90 -1.45 20.60
N GLU A 70 0.82 -0.70 19.51
CA GLU A 70 1.21 -1.10 18.15
C GLU A 70 2.08 -0.01 17.53
N GLY A 71 3.32 -0.34 17.15
CA GLY A 71 4.30 0.59 16.60
C GLY A 71 4.24 0.71 15.08
N ARG A 72 3.37 -0.06 14.43
CA ARG A 72 3.12 0.00 12.99
C ARG A 72 1.89 0.86 12.66
N LEU A 73 1.86 1.29 11.41
CA LEU A 73 0.68 1.87 10.79
C LEU A 73 -0.33 0.77 10.48
N ASP A 74 -1.56 0.95 10.95
CA ASP A 74 -2.64 -0.02 10.81
C ASP A 74 -3.81 0.52 9.96
N GLY A 75 -3.99 -0.06 8.79
CA GLY A 75 -5.11 0.26 7.88
C GLY A 75 -6.46 -0.30 8.34
N SER A 76 -6.49 -1.20 9.32
CA SER A 76 -7.73 -1.81 9.81
C SER A 76 -8.67 -0.77 10.41
N ALA A 77 -8.14 0.26 11.08
CA ALA A 77 -8.94 1.33 11.66
C ALA A 77 -9.70 2.15 10.59
N VAL A 78 -9.10 2.34 9.41
CA VAL A 78 -9.76 3.00 8.27
C VAL A 78 -10.92 2.14 7.78
N ARG A 79 -10.67 0.85 7.57
CA ARG A 79 -11.71 -0.13 7.15
C ARG A 79 -12.84 -0.21 8.17
N GLU A 80 -12.52 -0.22 9.45
CA GLU A 80 -13.52 -0.29 10.52
C GLU A 80 -14.41 0.96 10.57
N TYR A 81 -13.84 2.15 10.35
CA TYR A 81 -14.61 3.39 10.24
C TYR A 81 -15.59 3.34 9.06
N PHE A 82 -15.13 2.89 7.89
CA PHE A 82 -15.92 2.85 6.65
C PHE A 82 -16.71 1.55 6.44
N ARG A 83 -16.66 0.58 7.36
CA ARG A 83 -17.31 -0.73 7.23
C ARG A 83 -18.79 -0.65 6.80
N PRO A 84 -19.65 0.20 7.39
CA PRO A 84 -21.04 0.29 6.97
C PRO A 84 -21.21 0.78 5.53
N LEU A 85 -20.36 1.70 5.09
CA LEU A 85 -20.34 2.19 3.72
C LEU A 85 -19.84 1.10 2.76
N GLU A 86 -18.80 0.37 3.14
CA GLU A 86 -18.29 -0.76 2.34
C GLU A 86 -19.36 -1.84 2.13
N GLU A 87 -20.08 -2.22 3.18
CA GLU A 87 -21.17 -3.19 3.11
C GLU A 87 -22.31 -2.70 2.22
N TRP A 88 -22.70 -1.43 2.36
CA TRP A 88 -23.72 -0.81 1.52
C TRP A 88 -23.31 -0.80 0.05
N LEU A 89 -22.09 -0.36 -0.28
CA LEU A 89 -21.56 -0.32 -1.64
C LEU A 89 -21.51 -1.71 -2.26
N ARG A 90 -21.12 -2.74 -1.49
CA ARG A 90 -21.10 -4.12 -1.97
C ARG A 90 -22.49 -4.60 -2.37
N ASN A 91 -23.50 -4.34 -1.55
CA ASN A 91 -24.88 -4.73 -1.83
C ASN A 91 -25.45 -3.97 -3.03
N GLU A 92 -25.15 -2.67 -3.13
CA GLU A 92 -25.63 -1.82 -4.22
C GLU A 92 -25.02 -2.23 -5.58
N ASN A 93 -23.71 -2.51 -5.61
CA ASN A 93 -23.05 -3.01 -6.82
C ASN A 93 -23.64 -4.35 -7.29
N LEU A 94 -23.96 -5.25 -6.36
CA LEU A 94 -24.60 -6.53 -6.68
C LEU A 94 -26.02 -6.32 -7.22
N ARG A 95 -26.80 -5.40 -6.62
CA ARG A 95 -28.16 -5.09 -7.05
C ARG A 95 -28.20 -4.55 -8.48
N ASN A 96 -27.23 -3.71 -8.84
CA ASN A 96 -27.18 -3.05 -10.14
C ASN A 96 -26.34 -3.82 -11.17
N GLN A 97 -25.77 -4.97 -10.78
CA GLN A 97 -24.90 -5.80 -11.62
C GLN A 97 -23.66 -5.04 -12.15
N GLU A 98 -23.08 -4.19 -11.31
CA GLU A 98 -21.92 -3.36 -11.66
C GLU A 98 -20.62 -4.19 -11.72
N PHE A 99 -19.74 -3.83 -12.66
CA PHE A 99 -18.39 -4.40 -12.72
C PHE A 99 -17.49 -3.76 -11.65
N VAL A 100 -16.99 -4.56 -10.72
CA VAL A 100 -16.08 -4.10 -9.65
C VAL A 100 -14.62 -4.30 -10.06
N GLY A 101 -13.95 -3.20 -10.35
CA GLY A 101 -12.54 -3.18 -10.72
C GLY A 101 -12.29 -2.24 -11.89
N TRP A 102 -11.11 -2.33 -12.47
CA TRP A 102 -10.74 -1.60 -13.67
C TRP A 102 -10.12 -2.57 -14.67
N VAL A 103 -10.52 -2.46 -15.93
CA VAL A 103 -9.82 -3.14 -17.02
C VAL A 103 -8.65 -2.24 -17.39
N TYR A 104 -7.43 -2.78 -17.29
CA TYR A 104 -6.26 -2.10 -17.83
C TYR A 104 -6.35 -2.17 -19.36
N ASP A 105 -6.67 -1.04 -20.00
CA ASP A 105 -6.86 -0.96 -21.45
C ASP A 105 -5.56 -0.79 -22.24
N GLY A 106 -4.42 -0.62 -21.56
CA GLY A 106 -3.06 -0.77 -22.08
C GLY A 106 -2.77 -0.06 -23.41
N ASP A 107 -2.04 1.05 -23.34
CA ASP A 107 -1.57 1.82 -24.49
C ASP A 107 -2.65 2.34 -25.43
N TYR A 108 -3.26 3.47 -25.06
CA TYR A 108 -3.91 4.36 -26.04
C TYR A 108 -3.05 4.57 -27.29
N CYS A 109 -1.72 4.59 -27.13
CA CYS A 109 -0.78 4.78 -28.22
C CYS A 109 -0.68 3.57 -29.16
N LYS A 110 -0.71 2.34 -28.67
CA LYS A 110 -0.51 1.13 -29.50
C LYS A 110 -1.65 0.94 -30.49
N LYS A 111 -2.89 1.10 -30.02
CA LYS A 111 -4.07 0.97 -30.87
C LYS A 111 -4.17 2.10 -31.90
N SER A 112 -3.75 3.32 -31.54
CA SER A 112 -3.65 4.43 -32.50
C SER A 112 -2.54 4.24 -33.53
N ILE A 113 -1.40 3.62 -33.17
CA ILE A 113 -0.28 3.34 -34.07
C ILE A 113 -0.65 2.23 -35.07
N GLU A 114 -1.29 1.15 -34.60
CA GLU A 114 -1.80 0.06 -35.45
C GLU A 114 -2.89 0.56 -36.41
N THR A 115 -3.81 1.41 -35.93
CA THR A 115 -4.88 1.98 -36.77
C THR A 115 -4.36 2.99 -37.80
N ALA A 116 -3.29 3.74 -37.47
CA ALA A 116 -2.67 4.70 -38.38
C ALA A 116 -1.56 4.08 -39.27
N ASN A 117 -1.30 2.77 -39.14
CA ASN A 117 -0.23 2.03 -39.83
C ASN A 117 1.15 2.72 -39.75
N LEU A 118 1.44 3.35 -38.61
CA LEU A 118 2.70 4.06 -38.40
C LEU A 118 3.78 3.09 -37.93
N GLN A 119 4.94 3.09 -38.60
CA GLN A 119 6.11 2.35 -38.12
C GLN A 119 6.87 3.20 -37.12
N VAL A 120 6.69 2.94 -35.82
CA VAL A 120 7.42 3.66 -34.75
C VAL A 120 8.66 2.87 -34.35
N PHE A 121 9.83 3.30 -34.82
CA PHE A 121 11.12 2.77 -34.40
C PHE A 121 11.66 3.55 -33.19
N GLY A 122 11.87 2.85 -32.06
CA GLY A 122 12.48 3.37 -30.83
C GLY A 122 11.47 3.85 -29.77
N GLY A 123 11.57 3.28 -28.56
CA GLY A 123 10.74 3.61 -27.38
C GLY A 123 10.47 2.38 -26.49
N PHE A 124 9.83 2.57 -25.33
CA PHE A 124 9.49 1.53 -24.32
C PHE A 124 8.73 0.31 -24.89
N TYR A 125 8.18 0.43 -26.11
CA TYR A 125 7.41 -0.60 -26.83
C TYR A 125 8.25 -1.47 -27.78
N ASN A 126 9.45 -1.03 -28.12
CA ASN A 126 10.43 -1.88 -28.78
C ASN A 126 11.26 -2.51 -27.66
N ALA A 127 10.88 -3.71 -27.21
CA ALA A 127 11.84 -4.56 -26.53
C ALA A 127 13.00 -4.75 -27.51
N GLY A 128 14.12 -4.06 -27.27
CA GLY A 128 15.32 -4.28 -28.05
C GLY A 128 15.62 -5.77 -28.01
N SER A 129 15.76 -6.39 -29.18
CA SER A 129 16.12 -7.80 -29.28
C SER A 129 17.38 -8.02 -28.46
N TYR A 130 17.24 -8.63 -27.29
CA TYR A 130 18.39 -9.13 -26.54
C TYR A 130 19.02 -10.16 -27.45
N ALA A 131 20.26 -9.91 -27.90
CA ALA A 131 21.02 -10.97 -28.56
C ALA A 131 21.05 -12.14 -27.59
N SER A 132 20.39 -13.25 -27.96
CA SER A 132 20.48 -14.50 -27.21
C SER A 132 21.93 -14.96 -27.28
N ILE A 133 22.72 -14.55 -26.30
CA ILE A 133 24.07 -15.07 -26.13
C ILE A 133 23.89 -16.56 -25.82
N ASN A 134 24.18 -17.40 -26.80
CA ASN A 134 24.09 -18.84 -26.63
C ASN A 134 25.10 -19.22 -25.53
N THR A 135 24.60 -19.61 -24.36
CA THR A 135 25.41 -19.92 -23.17
C THR A 135 26.44 -21.02 -23.44
N LYS A 136 26.20 -21.90 -24.43
CA LYS A 136 27.19 -22.88 -24.89
C LYS A 136 28.40 -22.24 -25.56
N VAL A 137 28.22 -21.18 -26.35
CA VAL A 137 29.33 -20.49 -27.01
C VAL A 137 30.20 -19.81 -25.98
N LEU A 138 29.60 -19.20 -24.95
CA LEU A 138 30.34 -18.52 -23.88
C LEU A 138 31.11 -19.51 -23.00
N PHE A 139 30.54 -20.69 -22.74
CA PHE A 139 31.26 -21.77 -22.07
C PHE A 139 32.43 -22.31 -22.90
N ILE A 140 32.23 -22.51 -24.20
CA ILE A 140 33.28 -23.00 -25.10
C ILE A 140 34.42 -21.98 -25.20
N THR A 141 34.12 -20.69 -25.34
CA THR A 141 35.17 -19.66 -25.40
C THR A 141 35.96 -19.59 -24.10
N VAL A 142 35.31 -19.66 -22.95
CA VAL A 142 36.00 -19.71 -21.64
C VAL A 142 36.84 -20.98 -21.50
N LEU A 143 36.31 -22.15 -21.86
CA LEU A 143 37.05 -23.42 -21.81
C LEU A 143 38.27 -23.42 -22.73
N THR A 144 38.13 -22.92 -23.96
CA THR A 144 39.28 -22.81 -24.87
C THR A 144 40.32 -21.82 -24.38
N TYR A 145 39.91 -20.72 -23.75
CA TYR A 145 40.84 -19.75 -23.17
C TYR A 145 41.61 -20.36 -21.99
N VAL A 146 40.91 -21.06 -21.08
CA VAL A 146 41.52 -21.75 -19.94
C VAL A 146 42.47 -22.88 -20.39
N TYR A 147 42.05 -23.68 -21.38
CA TYR A 147 42.90 -24.73 -21.95
C TYR A 147 44.16 -24.15 -22.58
N LYS A 148 44.04 -23.04 -23.33
CA LYS A 148 45.19 -22.37 -23.94
C LYS A 148 46.13 -21.75 -22.89
N SER A 149 45.60 -21.22 -21.78
CA SER A 149 46.40 -20.73 -20.65
C SER A 149 47.13 -21.85 -19.89
N LEU A 150 46.54 -23.04 -19.78
CA LEU A 150 47.17 -24.20 -19.13
C LEU A 150 48.24 -24.89 -19.99
N LEU A 151 48.16 -24.78 -21.32
CA LEU A 151 49.12 -25.36 -22.26
C LEU A 151 50.37 -24.51 -22.50
N PHE A 152 50.37 -23.25 -22.04
CA PHE A 152 51.49 -22.32 -22.16
C PHE A 152 52.13 -21.99 -20.80
N VAL A 153 51.98 -22.88 -19.82
CA VAL A 153 52.79 -22.96 -18.59
C VAL A 153 53.65 -24.22 -18.63
#